data_AF-W5U7T1-F1
#
_entry.id   AF-W5U7T1-F1
#
_cell.length_a   1.000
_cell.length_b   1.000
_cell.length_c   1.000
_cell.angle_alpha   90.00
_cell.angle_beta   90.00
_cell.angle_gamma   90.00
#
_symmetry.space_group_name_H-M   'P 1'
#
loop_
_entity.id
_entity.type
_entity.pdbx_description
1 polymer ?
#
loop_
_entity_poly.entity_id
_entity_poly.type
_entity_poly.pdbx_seq_one_letter_code
_entity_poly.pdbx_strand_id
1 'polypeptide(L)'
;MRTFIILLSLVACCLAVLPVKNVDTVRASFTDANIEKVVNQINKEQAASYFYQAYSKFFKRGDIALDGFSKWFATAAKEENDHAEKLMDYLNMRGAEINLDDVKLQTICDKVTEKLSDFPQFNRREACICNFMSRDLTHTDTECLKGQTAWFAGLQAMQDSLVLERYVNDALLTLHKETSSDPHLSHMLEHDFLGEQVDSIKQYADYITQLTRVGSGFGEYEFDKTLQ
;
A
#
# COMPACT_ATOMS: atom_id res chain seq x y z
N MET A 1 15.69 -11.61 78.91
CA MET A 1 16.58 -10.78 78.06
C MET A 1 17.38 -11.70 77.16
N ARG A 2 17.01 -11.79 75.86
CA ARG A 2 17.88 -12.08 74.69
C ARG A 2 17.02 -12.51 73.51
N THR A 3 16.67 -11.50 72.74
CA THR A 3 16.24 -11.52 71.35
C THR A 3 17.25 -12.29 70.50
N PHE A 4 16.82 -13.25 69.70
CA PHE A 4 17.55 -13.73 68.52
C PHE A 4 16.54 -14.01 67.41
N ILE A 5 16.37 -13.00 66.55
CA ILE A 5 15.68 -13.11 65.27
C ILE A 5 16.70 -13.70 64.29
N ILE A 6 16.49 -14.94 63.86
CA ILE A 6 17.26 -15.53 62.76
C ILE A 6 16.54 -15.14 61.47
N LEU A 7 17.04 -14.06 60.84
CA LEU A 7 16.81 -13.76 59.43
C LEU A 7 17.61 -14.77 58.60
N LEU A 8 16.97 -15.86 58.16
CA LEU A 8 17.51 -16.65 57.05
C LEU A 8 16.94 -16.08 55.76
N SER A 9 17.81 -15.40 55.02
CA SER A 9 17.60 -14.81 53.72
C SER A 9 17.00 -15.81 52.72
N LEU A 10 15.78 -15.52 52.26
CA LEU A 10 15.32 -15.95 50.94
C LEU A 10 16.32 -15.44 49.92
N VAL A 11 17.23 -16.31 49.47
CA VAL A 11 17.88 -16.16 48.17
C VAL A 11 16.77 -16.37 47.16
N ALA A 12 16.02 -15.31 46.89
CA ALA A 12 15.27 -15.18 45.66
C ALA A 12 16.33 -15.12 44.56
N CYS A 13 16.75 -16.29 44.09
CA CYS A 13 17.32 -16.44 42.77
C CYS A 13 16.18 -16.14 41.80
N CYS A 14 15.88 -14.85 41.68
CA CYS A 14 15.23 -14.31 40.52
C CYS A 14 16.25 -14.58 39.41
N LEU A 15 16.14 -15.73 38.76
CA LEU A 15 16.57 -15.85 37.38
C LEU A 15 15.75 -14.80 36.65
N ALA A 16 16.24 -13.55 36.65
CA ALA A 16 15.92 -12.63 35.62
C ALA A 16 16.40 -13.33 34.35
N VAL A 17 15.48 -14.06 33.71
CA VAL A 17 15.61 -14.38 32.30
C VAL A 17 15.60 -13.01 31.65
N LEU A 18 16.78 -12.41 31.53
CA LEU A 18 16.94 -11.21 30.74
C LEU A 18 16.39 -11.59 29.37
N PRO A 19 15.43 -10.83 28.82
CA PRO A 19 14.99 -11.09 27.47
C PRO A 19 16.24 -11.03 26.60
N VAL A 20 16.63 -12.17 26.02
CA VAL A 20 17.70 -12.20 25.04
C VAL A 20 17.16 -11.38 23.87
N LYS A 21 17.62 -10.13 23.74
CA LYS A 21 17.38 -9.31 22.56
C LYS A 21 18.19 -9.90 21.40
N ASN A 22 17.70 -11.02 20.88
CA ASN A 22 18.33 -11.79 19.80
C ASN A 22 18.25 -11.09 18.44
N VAL A 23 17.61 -9.93 18.38
CA VAL A 23 17.45 -9.10 17.17
C VAL A 23 18.80 -8.51 16.75
N ASP A 24 19.57 -7.97 17.70
CA ASP A 24 20.88 -7.36 17.44
C ASP A 24 21.94 -8.38 16.97
N THR A 25 21.78 -9.66 17.32
CA THR A 25 22.73 -10.72 16.93
C THR A 25 22.59 -11.15 15.47
N VAL A 26 21.43 -10.93 14.84
CA VAL A 26 21.17 -11.26 13.43
C VAL A 26 21.58 -10.11 12.50
N ARG A 27 21.56 -8.88 13.01
CA ARG A 27 21.74 -7.68 12.24
C ARG A 27 23.17 -7.53 11.71
N ALA A 28 23.33 -7.72 10.39
CA ALA A 28 24.62 -7.56 9.70
C ALA A 28 24.54 -6.46 8.64
N SER A 29 25.32 -5.39 8.83
CA SER A 29 25.46 -4.27 7.89
C SER A 29 24.14 -3.63 7.43
N PHE A 30 23.10 -3.67 8.27
CA PHE A 30 21.80 -3.07 8.00
C PHE A 30 21.59 -1.87 8.92
N THR A 31 21.54 -0.65 8.40
CA THR A 31 21.53 0.58 9.24
C THR A 31 20.10 1.00 9.63
N ASP A 32 19.95 1.82 10.67
CA ASP A 32 18.62 2.34 11.07
C ASP A 32 17.99 3.15 9.95
N ALA A 33 18.82 3.86 9.17
CA ALA A 33 18.38 4.55 7.96
C ALA A 33 17.82 3.59 6.89
N ASN A 34 18.37 2.37 6.75
CA ASN A 34 17.79 1.38 5.84
C ASN A 34 16.45 0.86 6.38
N ILE A 35 16.35 0.64 7.69
CA ILE A 35 15.10 0.22 8.35
C ILE A 35 14.01 1.27 8.10
N GLU A 36 14.29 2.54 8.38
CA GLU A 36 13.35 3.64 8.21
C GLU A 36 12.86 3.75 6.76
N LYS A 37 13.76 3.62 5.77
CA LYS A 37 13.38 3.65 4.35
C LYS A 37 12.48 2.48 3.97
N VAL A 38 12.74 1.27 4.47
CA VAL A 38 11.89 0.10 4.22
C VAL A 38 10.53 0.23 4.92
N VAL A 39 10.49 0.74 6.17
CA VAL A 39 9.24 1.07 6.88
C VAL A 39 8.42 2.11 6.11
N ASN A 40 9.08 3.13 5.56
CA ASN A 40 8.43 4.12 4.71
C ASN A 40 7.84 3.51 3.42
N GLN A 41 8.42 2.43 2.89
CA GLN A 41 7.87 1.69 1.76
C GLN A 41 6.70 0.80 2.18
N ILE A 42 6.81 0.09 3.31
CA ILE A 42 5.72 -0.70 3.90
C ILE A 42 4.44 0.14 4.04
N ASN A 43 4.57 1.36 4.57
CA ASN A 43 3.44 2.28 4.71
C ASN A 43 2.77 2.63 3.36
N LYS A 44 3.54 2.68 2.26
CA LYS A 44 3.00 2.97 0.93
C LYS A 44 2.22 1.78 0.38
N GLU A 45 2.76 0.57 0.49
CA GLU A 45 2.06 -0.65 0.05
C GLU A 45 0.77 -0.85 0.86
N GLN A 46 0.81 -0.62 2.18
CA GLN A 46 -0.40 -0.66 3.01
C GLN A 46 -1.42 0.41 2.61
N ALA A 47 -0.98 1.63 2.33
CA ALA A 47 -1.89 2.70 1.87
C ALA A 47 -2.49 2.38 0.48
N ALA A 48 -1.70 1.80 -0.43
CA ALA A 48 -2.15 1.32 -1.74
C ALA A 48 -3.20 0.21 -1.60
N SER A 49 -2.99 -0.74 -0.68
CA SER A 49 -3.97 -1.77 -0.34
C SER A 49 -5.31 -1.17 0.09
N TYR A 50 -5.30 -0.17 0.99
CA TYR A 50 -6.51 0.53 1.44
C TYR A 50 -7.20 1.29 0.29
N PHE A 51 -6.42 1.88 -0.61
CA PHE A 51 -6.94 2.58 -1.79
C PHE A 51 -7.65 1.61 -2.75
N TYR A 52 -7.06 0.46 -3.07
CA TYR A 52 -7.72 -0.57 -3.88
C TYR A 52 -8.91 -1.22 -3.18
N GLN A 53 -8.85 -1.37 -1.87
CA GLN A 53 -10.00 -1.83 -1.09
C GLN A 53 -11.18 -0.87 -1.25
N ALA A 54 -10.94 0.45 -1.28
CA ALA A 54 -11.98 1.44 -1.51
C ALA A 54 -12.66 1.25 -2.88
N TYR A 55 -11.89 1.08 -3.95
CA TYR A 55 -12.46 0.77 -5.27
C TYR A 55 -13.24 -0.53 -5.27
N SER A 56 -12.70 -1.59 -4.67
CA SER A 56 -13.40 -2.88 -4.58
C SER A 56 -14.79 -2.72 -3.95
N LYS A 57 -14.89 -1.94 -2.86
CA LYS A 57 -16.19 -1.70 -2.18
C LYS A 57 -17.09 -0.75 -2.97
N PHE A 58 -16.51 0.24 -3.65
CA PHE A 58 -17.26 1.15 -4.51
C PHE A 58 -17.95 0.40 -5.66
N PHE A 59 -17.20 -0.42 -6.41
CA PHE A 59 -17.75 -1.18 -7.53
C PHE A 59 -18.77 -2.25 -7.11
N LYS A 60 -18.70 -2.71 -5.86
CA LYS A 60 -19.65 -3.71 -5.33
C LYS A 60 -21.03 -3.13 -4.97
N ARG A 61 -21.19 -1.81 -4.92
CA ARG A 61 -22.47 -1.19 -4.58
C ARG A 61 -23.56 -1.60 -5.56
N GLY A 62 -24.79 -1.75 -5.07
CA GLY A 62 -25.92 -2.18 -5.91
C GLY A 62 -26.30 -1.20 -7.02
N ASP A 63 -25.88 0.06 -6.92
CA ASP A 63 -26.09 1.10 -7.94
C ASP A 63 -24.94 1.28 -8.93
N ILE A 64 -23.81 0.56 -8.73
CA ILE A 64 -22.69 0.48 -9.67
C ILE A 64 -22.65 -0.92 -10.33
N ALA A 65 -22.70 -1.98 -9.51
CA ALA A 65 -22.86 -3.39 -9.92
C ALA A 65 -21.85 -3.89 -10.98
N LEU A 66 -20.59 -3.44 -10.90
CA LEU A 66 -19.48 -3.91 -11.74
C LEU A 66 -18.63 -4.92 -10.95
N ASP A 67 -19.10 -6.17 -10.92
CA ASP A 67 -18.55 -7.22 -10.07
C ASP A 67 -17.13 -7.68 -10.47
N GLY A 68 -16.78 -7.61 -11.75
CA GLY A 68 -15.43 -7.92 -12.23
C GLY A 68 -14.42 -6.90 -11.72
N PHE A 69 -14.71 -5.60 -11.85
CA PHE A 69 -13.88 -4.55 -11.24
C PHE A 69 -13.77 -4.73 -9.72
N SER A 70 -14.89 -5.03 -9.03
CA SER A 70 -14.87 -5.24 -7.58
C SER A 70 -13.92 -6.36 -7.16
N LYS A 71 -13.94 -7.49 -7.87
CA LYS A 71 -13.04 -8.63 -7.63
C LYS A 71 -11.60 -8.27 -7.97
N TRP A 72 -11.38 -7.65 -9.12
CA TRP A 72 -10.06 -7.26 -9.60
C TRP A 72 -9.36 -6.35 -8.57
N PHE A 73 -10.05 -5.31 -8.11
CA PHE A 73 -9.52 -4.43 -7.06
C PHE A 73 -9.41 -5.09 -5.68
N ALA A 74 -10.20 -6.13 -5.38
CA ALA A 74 -10.01 -6.91 -4.16
C ALA A 74 -8.71 -7.73 -4.22
N THR A 75 -8.38 -8.28 -5.40
CA THR A 75 -7.12 -8.98 -5.64
C THR A 75 -5.93 -8.02 -5.56
N ALA A 76 -6.00 -6.87 -6.25
CA ALA A 76 -4.96 -5.83 -6.16
C ALA A 76 -4.74 -5.37 -4.71
N ALA A 77 -5.82 -5.12 -3.96
CA ALA A 77 -5.69 -4.76 -2.54
C ALA A 77 -4.99 -5.85 -1.71
N LYS A 78 -5.24 -7.12 -2.01
CA LYS A 78 -4.56 -8.23 -1.34
C LYS A 78 -3.07 -8.28 -1.72
N GLU A 79 -2.76 -8.14 -2.99
CA GLU A 79 -1.38 -8.14 -3.51
C GLU A 79 -0.52 -7.06 -2.87
N GLU A 80 -1.02 -5.83 -2.78
CA GLU A 80 -0.34 -4.72 -2.07
C GLU A 80 -0.11 -5.02 -0.58
N ASN A 81 -1.06 -5.71 0.07
CA ASN A 81 -0.86 -6.12 1.46
C ASN A 81 0.18 -7.26 1.58
N ASP A 82 0.22 -8.18 0.62
CA ASP A 82 1.25 -9.22 0.54
C ASP A 82 2.64 -8.58 0.30
N HIS A 83 2.73 -7.50 -0.49
CA HIS A 83 3.95 -6.70 -0.68
C HIS A 83 4.42 -6.04 0.62
N ALA A 84 3.50 -5.44 1.38
CA ALA A 84 3.79 -4.90 2.71
C ALA A 84 4.32 -5.98 3.66
N GLU A 85 3.66 -7.14 3.71
CA GLU A 85 4.08 -8.29 4.54
C GLU A 85 5.46 -8.81 4.12
N LYS A 86 5.74 -8.90 2.81
CA LYS A 86 7.06 -9.30 2.28
C LYS A 86 8.17 -8.38 2.79
N LEU A 87 7.95 -7.07 2.83
CA LEU A 87 8.91 -6.10 3.38
C LEU A 87 9.06 -6.21 4.91
N MET A 88 7.97 -6.49 5.65
CA MET A 88 8.03 -6.73 7.09
C MET A 88 8.83 -8.00 7.42
N ASP A 89 8.58 -9.09 6.68
CA ASP A 89 9.34 -10.33 6.81
C ASP A 89 10.82 -10.12 6.47
N TYR A 90 11.11 -9.29 5.46
CA TYR A 90 12.46 -8.88 5.14
C TYR A 90 13.14 -8.14 6.30
N LEU A 91 12.45 -7.20 6.97
CA LEU A 91 12.97 -6.52 8.15
C LEU A 91 13.29 -7.50 9.28
N ASN A 92 12.38 -8.43 9.57
CA ASN A 92 12.60 -9.49 10.56
C ASN A 92 13.83 -10.34 10.21
N MET A 93 13.96 -10.76 8.94
CA MET A 93 15.10 -11.54 8.45
C MET A 93 16.42 -10.78 8.60
N ARG A 94 16.43 -9.45 8.43
CA ARG A 94 17.62 -8.60 8.58
C ARG A 94 17.91 -8.21 10.04
N GLY A 95 17.15 -8.73 11.00
CA GLY A 95 17.33 -8.43 12.43
C GLY A 95 16.97 -6.99 12.77
N ALA A 96 15.96 -6.42 12.13
CA ALA A 96 15.42 -5.11 12.46
C ALA A 96 14.24 -5.22 13.45
N GLU A 97 14.07 -4.19 14.29
CA GLU A 97 12.86 -3.99 15.07
C GLU A 97 11.84 -3.20 14.23
N ILE A 98 10.65 -3.77 14.02
CA ILE A 98 9.62 -3.18 13.18
C ILE A 98 8.78 -2.21 14.01
N ASN A 99 8.85 -0.93 13.66
CA ASN A 99 7.99 0.13 14.20
C ASN A 99 7.23 0.75 13.02
N LEU A 100 5.95 0.42 12.88
CA LEU A 100 5.10 0.92 11.79
C LEU A 100 4.46 2.26 12.15
N ASP A 101 4.24 3.10 11.14
CA ASP A 101 3.51 4.36 11.29
C ASP A 101 2.01 4.16 11.06
N ASP A 102 1.24 5.23 11.30
CA ASP A 102 -0.18 5.27 10.97
C ASP A 102 -0.40 5.24 9.44
N VAL A 103 -1.11 4.23 8.95
CA VAL A 103 -1.56 4.16 7.55
C VAL A 103 -2.77 5.07 7.36
N LYS A 104 -2.63 6.08 6.50
CA LYS A 104 -3.69 7.06 6.19
C LYS A 104 -4.05 7.04 4.71
N LEU A 105 -5.30 6.69 4.39
CA LEU A 105 -5.83 6.77 3.03
C LEU A 105 -5.67 8.18 2.43
N GLN A 106 -5.83 9.23 3.24
CA GLN A 106 -5.70 10.60 2.74
C GLN A 106 -4.30 10.88 2.18
N THR A 107 -3.24 10.34 2.78
CA THR A 107 -1.86 10.57 2.33
C THR A 107 -1.63 10.08 0.92
N ILE A 108 -2.13 8.89 0.58
CA ILE A 108 -1.99 8.36 -0.79
C ILE A 108 -2.92 9.09 -1.75
N CYS A 109 -4.11 9.46 -1.29
CA CYS A 109 -5.09 10.22 -2.05
C CYS A 109 -4.60 11.61 -2.48
N ASP A 110 -3.95 12.34 -1.58
CA ASP A 110 -3.33 13.63 -1.90
C ASP A 110 -2.25 13.45 -2.97
N LYS A 111 -1.46 12.36 -2.89
CA LYS A 111 -0.39 12.07 -3.84
C LYS A 111 -0.90 11.66 -5.22
N VAL A 112 -1.92 10.82 -5.28
CA VAL A 112 -2.57 10.45 -6.55
C VAL A 112 -3.18 11.71 -7.18
N THR A 113 -3.88 12.53 -6.39
CA THR A 113 -4.50 13.78 -6.86
C THR A 113 -3.46 14.78 -7.38
N GLU A 114 -2.35 14.96 -6.66
CA GLU A 114 -1.20 15.79 -7.09
C GLU A 114 -0.66 15.32 -8.45
N LYS A 115 -0.42 14.00 -8.58
CA LYS A 115 0.21 13.39 -9.75
C LYS A 115 -0.71 13.19 -10.95
N LEU A 116 -2.04 13.30 -10.79
CA LEU A 116 -2.95 13.31 -11.94
C LEU A 116 -2.61 14.44 -12.92
N SER A 117 -2.02 15.54 -12.44
CA SER A 117 -1.56 16.64 -13.29
C SER A 117 -0.46 16.24 -14.28
N ASP A 118 0.28 15.15 -14.03
CA ASP A 118 1.27 14.59 -14.95
C ASP A 118 0.64 13.90 -16.17
N PHE A 119 -0.69 13.73 -16.18
CA PHE A 119 -1.46 13.01 -17.22
C PHE A 119 -2.54 13.92 -17.83
N PRO A 120 -2.16 14.93 -18.62
CA PRO A 120 -3.12 15.87 -19.21
C PRO A 120 -4.20 15.19 -20.08
N GLN A 121 -3.89 14.01 -20.62
CA GLN A 121 -4.83 13.20 -21.41
C GLN A 121 -6.01 12.64 -20.60
N PHE A 122 -5.93 12.59 -19.27
CA PHE A 122 -7.04 12.10 -18.44
C PHE A 122 -8.15 13.15 -18.25
N ASN A 123 -7.86 14.43 -18.56
CA ASN A 123 -8.82 15.54 -18.49
C ASN A 123 -9.58 15.62 -17.15
N ARG A 124 -8.87 15.38 -16.04
CA ARG A 124 -9.39 15.42 -14.66
C ARG A 124 -8.29 15.78 -13.67
N ARG A 125 -8.68 16.22 -12.48
CA ARG A 125 -7.76 16.74 -11.45
C ARG A 125 -7.93 16.14 -10.06
N GLU A 126 -8.89 15.23 -9.88
CA GLU A 126 -9.19 14.66 -8.57
C GLU A 126 -9.44 13.15 -8.65
N ALA A 127 -8.88 12.41 -7.69
CA ALA A 127 -9.12 10.99 -7.48
C ALA A 127 -10.35 10.80 -6.57
N CYS A 128 -11.52 10.71 -7.20
CA CYS A 128 -12.82 10.70 -6.54
C CYS A 128 -13.02 9.64 -5.44
N ILE A 129 -12.32 8.51 -5.55
CA ILE A 129 -12.41 7.41 -4.58
C ILE A 129 -11.98 7.83 -3.17
N CYS A 130 -11.16 8.87 -3.08
CA CYS A 130 -10.61 9.39 -1.83
C CYS A 130 -11.67 9.92 -0.87
N ASN A 131 -12.82 10.34 -1.40
CA ASN A 131 -13.96 10.82 -0.63
C ASN A 131 -14.93 9.69 -0.24
N PHE A 132 -14.73 8.47 -0.74
CA PHE A 132 -15.69 7.35 -0.53
C PHE A 132 -15.53 6.67 0.84
N MET A 133 -14.29 6.44 1.30
CA MET A 133 -14.00 5.80 2.59
C MET A 133 -13.37 6.75 3.62
N SER A 134 -13.11 8.01 3.25
CA SER A 134 -12.66 9.02 4.22
C SER A 134 -13.83 9.51 5.08
N ARG A 135 -13.61 9.57 6.40
CA ARG A 135 -14.57 10.19 7.35
C ARG A 135 -14.39 11.71 7.42
N ASP A 136 -13.52 12.29 6.60
CA ASP A 136 -13.27 13.72 6.62
C ASP A 136 -14.48 14.48 6.04
N LEU A 137 -15.26 15.06 6.93
CA LEU A 137 -16.45 15.86 6.61
C LEU A 137 -16.09 17.28 6.10
N THR A 138 -14.80 17.63 6.03
CA THR A 138 -14.35 18.97 5.62
C THR A 138 -14.16 19.10 4.11
N HIS A 139 -13.96 17.99 3.39
CA HIS A 139 -14.00 17.96 1.94
C HIS A 139 -15.45 17.88 1.47
N THR A 140 -16.11 19.03 1.39
CA THR A 140 -17.35 19.19 0.63
C THR A 140 -17.04 19.21 -0.86
N ASP A 141 -16.38 18.18 -1.39
CA ASP A 141 -16.13 18.10 -2.83
C ASP A 141 -17.37 17.57 -3.53
N THR A 142 -18.31 18.49 -3.66
CA THR A 142 -19.61 18.17 -4.20
C THR A 142 -19.58 17.96 -5.71
N GLU A 143 -18.48 18.19 -6.41
CA GLU A 143 -18.43 18.01 -7.87
C GLU A 143 -18.20 16.54 -8.25
N CYS A 144 -17.31 15.87 -7.53
CA CYS A 144 -16.95 14.47 -7.75
C CYS A 144 -18.15 13.49 -7.65
N LEU A 145 -19.14 13.77 -6.78
CA LEU A 145 -20.32 12.91 -6.57
C LEU A 145 -21.64 13.47 -7.15
N LYS A 146 -21.73 14.76 -7.50
CA LYS A 146 -23.01 15.35 -7.99
C LYS A 146 -23.31 15.06 -9.46
N GLY A 147 -22.34 14.58 -10.24
CA GLY A 147 -22.47 14.44 -11.69
C GLY A 147 -22.15 13.05 -12.27
N GLN A 148 -21.69 12.10 -11.47
CA GLN A 148 -21.38 10.77 -11.98
C GLN A 148 -22.68 10.00 -12.26
N THR A 149 -23.09 9.98 -13.52
CA THR A 149 -23.69 8.75 -14.05
C THR A 149 -22.74 7.61 -13.71
N ALA A 150 -23.24 6.45 -13.22
CA ALA A 150 -22.44 5.27 -12.86
C ALA A 150 -21.42 4.80 -13.94
N TRP A 151 -21.58 5.32 -15.14
CA TRP A 151 -20.79 5.09 -16.33
C TRP A 151 -19.53 5.99 -16.35
N PHE A 152 -18.37 5.39 -16.62
CA PHE A 152 -16.97 5.91 -16.52
C PHE A 152 -16.22 5.60 -15.23
N ALA A 153 -16.86 4.95 -14.25
CA ALA A 153 -16.19 4.57 -13.01
C ALA A 153 -14.97 3.67 -13.23
N GLY A 154 -15.04 2.71 -14.16
CA GLY A 154 -13.98 1.76 -14.47
C GLY A 154 -12.76 2.43 -15.09
N LEU A 155 -12.97 3.30 -16.09
CA LEU A 155 -11.87 4.05 -16.71
C LEU A 155 -11.17 4.96 -15.69
N GLN A 156 -11.96 5.66 -14.87
CA GLN A 156 -11.42 6.53 -13.84
C GLN A 156 -10.61 5.76 -12.81
N ALA A 157 -11.11 4.61 -12.37
CA ALA A 157 -10.40 3.75 -11.42
C ALA A 157 -9.06 3.26 -12.00
N MET A 158 -9.02 2.81 -13.25
CA MET A 158 -7.78 2.35 -13.88
C MET A 158 -6.77 3.50 -14.08
N GLN A 159 -7.23 4.71 -14.37
CA GLN A 159 -6.38 5.90 -14.44
C GLN A 159 -5.76 6.25 -13.08
N ASP A 160 -6.59 6.31 -12.04
CA ASP A 160 -6.15 6.64 -10.68
C ASP A 160 -5.16 5.57 -10.17
N SER A 161 -5.40 4.30 -10.51
CA SER A 161 -4.51 3.18 -10.19
C SER A 161 -3.19 3.25 -10.95
N LEU A 162 -3.18 3.60 -12.24
CA LEU A 162 -1.91 3.81 -12.96
C LEU A 162 -1.06 4.91 -12.31
N VAL A 163 -1.69 5.97 -11.82
CA VAL A 163 -0.96 7.05 -11.10
C VAL A 163 -0.40 6.52 -9.78
N LEU A 164 -1.18 5.74 -9.03
CA LEU A 164 -0.75 5.10 -7.80
C LEU A 164 0.45 4.16 -8.03
N GLU A 165 0.36 3.24 -8.97
CA GLU A 165 1.45 2.29 -9.28
C GLU A 165 2.74 2.99 -9.66
N ARG A 166 2.64 4.05 -10.47
CA ARG A 166 3.82 4.84 -10.82
C ARG A 166 4.42 5.56 -9.62
N TYR A 167 3.59 6.07 -8.70
CA TYR A 167 4.08 6.66 -7.46
C TYR A 167 4.78 5.63 -6.55
N VAL A 168 4.18 4.46 -6.36
CA VAL A 168 4.77 3.37 -5.57
C VAL A 168 6.08 2.89 -6.20
N ASN A 169 6.11 2.71 -7.53
CA ASN A 169 7.32 2.33 -8.25
C ASN A 169 8.42 3.41 -8.16
N ASP A 170 8.08 4.70 -8.27
CA ASP A 170 9.05 5.80 -8.06
C ASP A 170 9.65 5.74 -6.64
N ALA A 171 8.85 5.37 -5.63
CA ALA A 171 9.31 5.20 -4.25
C ALA A 171 10.23 3.97 -4.10
N LEU A 172 9.92 2.84 -4.74
CA LEU A 172 10.78 1.65 -4.78
C LEU A 172 12.13 1.95 -5.47
N LEU A 173 12.12 2.67 -6.59
CA LEU A 173 13.34 3.09 -7.27
C LEU A 173 14.17 4.05 -6.40
N THR A 174 13.51 4.93 -5.66
CA THR A 174 14.18 5.83 -4.69
C THR A 174 14.82 5.02 -3.57
N LEU A 175 14.08 4.08 -2.97
CA LEU A 175 14.58 3.14 -1.96
C LEU A 175 15.82 2.39 -2.49
N HIS A 176 15.71 1.77 -3.66
CA HIS A 176 16.79 1.01 -4.30
C HIS A 176 18.06 1.86 -4.47
N LYS A 177 17.92 3.08 -5.00
CA LYS A 177 19.04 4.01 -5.20
C LYS A 177 19.70 4.38 -3.87
N GLU A 178 18.90 4.69 -2.86
CA GLU A 178 19.35 5.14 -1.55
C GLU A 178 19.90 4.02 -0.66
N THR A 179 19.64 2.77 -1.01
CA THR A 179 20.16 1.58 -0.31
C THR A 179 21.09 0.75 -1.18
N SER A 180 21.60 1.32 -2.27
CA SER A 180 22.54 0.67 -3.21
C SER A 180 23.84 0.15 -2.57
N SER A 181 24.18 0.62 -1.37
CA SER A 181 25.30 0.11 -0.58
C SER A 181 25.03 -1.23 0.12
N ASP A 182 23.78 -1.69 0.16
CA ASP A 182 23.35 -2.99 0.69
C ASP A 182 22.93 -3.90 -0.48
N PRO A 183 23.83 -4.77 -0.97
CA PRO A 183 23.55 -5.58 -2.15
C PRO A 183 22.40 -6.56 -1.96
N HIS A 184 22.16 -7.02 -0.74
CA HIS A 184 21.08 -7.95 -0.46
C HIS A 184 19.72 -7.26 -0.53
N LEU A 185 19.62 -6.03 -0.01
CA LEU A 185 18.41 -5.21 -0.16
C LEU A 185 18.18 -4.84 -1.63
N SER A 186 19.22 -4.39 -2.35
CA SER A 186 19.08 -4.10 -3.78
C SER A 186 18.60 -5.31 -4.58
N HIS A 187 19.20 -6.49 -4.37
CA HIS A 187 18.77 -7.72 -5.04
C HIS A 187 17.33 -8.09 -4.75
N MET A 188 16.90 -7.99 -3.49
CA MET A 188 15.51 -8.27 -3.10
C MET A 188 14.53 -7.32 -3.80
N LEU A 189 14.82 -6.00 -3.81
CA LEU A 189 13.96 -5.02 -4.50
C LEU A 189 13.87 -5.26 -6.00
N GLU A 190 15.00 -5.60 -6.64
CA GLU A 190 15.05 -5.90 -8.08
C GLU A 190 14.24 -7.15 -8.44
N HIS A 191 14.38 -8.22 -7.66
CA HIS A 191 13.76 -9.51 -7.95
C HIS A 191 12.28 -9.56 -7.57
N ASP A 192 11.92 -9.02 -6.40
CA ASP A 192 10.60 -9.24 -5.80
C ASP A 192 9.60 -8.09 -6.00
N PHE A 193 10.05 -6.93 -6.52
CA PHE A 193 9.20 -5.74 -6.64
C PHE A 193 9.34 -5.04 -8.00
N LEU A 194 10.54 -4.67 -8.42
CA LEU A 194 10.71 -3.80 -9.60
C LEU A 194 10.23 -4.45 -10.91
N GLY A 195 10.36 -5.76 -11.05
CA GLY A 195 9.78 -6.50 -12.19
C GLY A 195 8.26 -6.50 -12.16
N GLU A 196 7.67 -6.87 -11.02
CA GLU A 196 6.22 -6.91 -10.80
C GLU A 196 5.58 -5.53 -11.05
N GLN A 197 6.20 -4.44 -10.57
CA GLN A 197 5.70 -3.08 -10.79
C GLN A 197 5.65 -2.67 -12.26
N VAL A 198 6.65 -3.03 -13.07
CA VAL A 198 6.66 -2.70 -14.50
C VAL A 198 5.52 -3.43 -15.23
N ASP A 199 5.29 -4.69 -14.88
CA ASP A 199 4.20 -5.49 -15.43
C ASP A 199 2.82 -4.95 -15.02
N SER A 200 2.65 -4.59 -13.75
CA SER A 200 1.44 -3.94 -13.22
C SER A 200 1.14 -2.63 -13.95
N ILE A 201 2.11 -1.71 -14.05
CA ILE A 201 1.98 -0.43 -14.76
C ILE A 201 1.54 -0.65 -16.22
N LYS A 202 2.12 -1.65 -16.90
CA LYS A 202 1.74 -2.00 -18.27
C LYS A 202 0.31 -2.52 -18.34
N GLN A 203 -0.10 -3.37 -17.41
CA GLN A 203 -1.45 -3.92 -17.35
C GLN A 203 -2.50 -2.80 -17.19
N TYR A 204 -2.29 -1.86 -16.26
CA TYR A 204 -3.19 -0.71 -16.11
C TYR A 204 -3.26 0.16 -17.37
N ALA A 205 -2.12 0.41 -18.04
CA ALA A 205 -2.10 1.17 -19.29
C ALA A 205 -2.89 0.47 -20.41
N ASP A 206 -2.82 -0.86 -20.48
CA ASP A 206 -3.61 -1.66 -21.43
C ASP A 206 -5.11 -1.60 -21.11
N TYR A 207 -5.49 -1.67 -19.84
CA TYR A 207 -6.89 -1.53 -19.42
C TYR A 207 -7.45 -0.14 -19.70
N ILE A 208 -6.69 0.92 -19.45
CA ILE A 208 -7.07 2.30 -19.83
C ILE A 208 -7.31 2.38 -21.34
N THR A 209 -6.43 1.79 -22.15
CA THR A 209 -6.56 1.79 -23.61
C THR A 209 -7.81 1.03 -24.07
N GLN A 210 -8.08 -0.13 -23.47
CA GLN A 210 -9.27 -0.93 -23.78
C GLN A 210 -10.55 -0.20 -23.37
N LEU A 211 -10.62 0.33 -22.15
CA LEU A 211 -11.76 1.08 -21.63
C LEU A 211 -12.04 2.35 -22.46
N THR A 212 -10.99 3.05 -22.86
CA THR A 212 -11.12 4.20 -23.78
C THR A 212 -11.71 3.79 -25.13
N ARG A 213 -11.36 2.60 -25.64
CA ARG A 213 -11.83 2.09 -26.93
C ARG A 213 -13.27 1.59 -26.88
N VAL A 214 -13.64 0.84 -25.86
CA VAL A 214 -15.00 0.28 -25.73
C VAL A 214 -16.02 1.34 -25.30
N GLY A 215 -15.55 2.42 -24.68
CA GLY A 215 -16.41 3.51 -24.21
C GLY A 215 -17.25 3.11 -23.00
N SER A 216 -18.05 4.06 -22.52
CA SER A 216 -18.94 3.84 -21.38
C SER A 216 -20.21 3.07 -21.77
N GLY A 217 -21.03 2.71 -20.79
CA GLY A 217 -22.26 1.95 -21.07
C GLY A 217 -21.95 0.48 -21.29
N PHE A 218 -22.47 -0.06 -22.40
CA PHE A 218 -22.30 -1.47 -22.75
C PHE A 218 -20.82 -1.89 -22.87
N GLY A 219 -19.93 -1.03 -23.37
CA GLY A 219 -18.51 -1.35 -23.51
C GLY A 219 -17.82 -1.61 -22.17
N GLU A 220 -18.03 -0.73 -21.20
CA GLU A 220 -17.53 -0.88 -19.83
C GLU A 220 -18.14 -2.11 -19.12
N TYR A 221 -19.43 -2.39 -19.37
CA TYR A 221 -20.08 -3.59 -18.86
C TYR A 221 -19.47 -4.89 -19.42
N GLU A 222 -19.21 -4.95 -20.73
CA GLU A 222 -18.55 -6.11 -21.35
C GLU A 222 -17.11 -6.24 -20.87
N PHE A 223 -16.39 -5.12 -20.70
CA PHE A 223 -15.05 -5.13 -20.12
C PHE A 223 -15.05 -5.68 -18.69
N ASP A 224 -16.01 -5.28 -17.85
CA ASP A 224 -16.19 -5.83 -16.49
C ASP A 224 -16.30 -7.37 -16.51
N LYS A 225 -16.96 -7.96 -17.51
CA LYS A 225 -17.06 -9.43 -17.64
C LYS A 225 -15.71 -10.11 -17.89
N THR A 226 -14.74 -9.39 -18.44
CA THR A 226 -13.39 -9.92 -18.69
C THR A 226 -12.51 -9.92 -17.43
N LEU A 227 -12.90 -9.17 -16.39
CA LEU A 227 -12.17 -9.06 -15.11
C LEU A 227 -12.62 -10.09 -14.05
N GLN A 228 -13.50 -11.04 -14.39
CA GLN A 228 -14.22 -11.90 -13.42
C GLN A 228 -13.52 -13.16 -12.94
#